data_AF-A0A1B8NVY3-F1
#
_entry.id   AF-A0A1B8NVY3-F1
#
_cell.length_a   1.000
_cell.length_b   1.000
_cell.length_c   1.000
_cell.angle_alpha   90.00
_cell.angle_beta   90.00
_cell.angle_gamma   90.00
#
_symmetry.space_group_name_H-M   'P 1'
#
loop_
_entity.id
_entity.type
_entity.pdbx_description
1 polymer ?
#
loop_
_entity_poly.entity_id
_entity_poly.type
_entity_poly.pdbx_seq_one_letter_code
_entity_poly.pdbx_strand_id
1 'polypeptide(L)'
;MLEAIGLLPEGMLKSLLLTELSRRTGVDQSSFESLMARHASPESAGRSVSDESAPPPMVEAAPVVGEAPRGGAPAARGTLGLMARALQLLVHEPGLVERLPDNDDWCSHEDGDARLCREVVRLLKAGRYRSAQVLLAHFHGTPEGERLAELARREPLVPKGLRGTELDNWVAYFQRHRRQRSPQEEYDALLARSRTGERLSQQERQRLNELLMELKG
;
A
#
# COMPACT_ATOMS: atom_id res chain seq x y z
N MET A 1 2.91 0.45 -18.14
CA MET A 1 3.49 1.11 -19.34
C MET A 1 3.57 0.19 -20.57
N LEU A 2 3.35 -1.12 -20.49
CA LEU A 2 3.39 -2.00 -21.68
C LEU A 2 2.04 -2.20 -22.39
N GLU A 3 0.92 -2.07 -21.67
CA GLU A 3 -0.42 -2.28 -22.25
C GLU A 3 -0.81 -1.24 -23.31
N ALA A 4 -0.22 -0.03 -23.25
CA ALA A 4 -0.54 1.06 -24.18
C ALA A 4 0.07 0.87 -25.59
N ILE A 5 1.01 -0.06 -25.77
CA ILE A 5 1.72 -0.26 -27.05
C ILE A 5 0.93 -1.17 -27.99
N GLY A 6 0.05 -2.03 -27.46
CA GLY A 6 -0.80 -2.93 -28.25
C GLY A 6 -1.98 -2.23 -28.95
N LEU A 7 -2.25 -0.97 -28.64
CA LEU A 7 -3.38 -0.20 -29.16
C LEU A 7 -3.04 0.68 -30.38
N LEU A 8 -1.80 0.59 -30.89
CA LEU A 8 -1.33 1.46 -31.96
C LEU A 8 -1.66 0.88 -33.34
N PRO A 9 -2.25 1.66 -34.26
CA PRO A 9 -2.52 1.22 -35.63
C PRO A 9 -1.23 0.74 -36.30
N GLU A 10 -1.30 -0.42 -36.98
CA GLU A 10 -0.12 -1.01 -37.60
C GLU A 10 0.44 -0.08 -38.70
N GLY A 11 1.69 0.33 -38.53
CA GLY A 11 2.35 1.25 -39.44
C GLY A 11 3.68 1.79 -38.90
N MET A 12 4.26 2.73 -39.65
CA MET A 12 5.58 3.35 -39.44
C MET A 12 5.83 3.86 -38.01
N LEU A 13 4.77 4.18 -37.25
CA LEU A 13 4.88 4.61 -35.86
C LEU A 13 5.36 3.49 -34.91
N LYS A 14 4.90 2.25 -35.15
CA LYS A 14 5.30 1.08 -34.35
C LYS A 14 6.79 0.81 -34.49
N SER A 15 7.33 0.84 -35.70
CA SER A 15 8.76 0.59 -35.94
C SER A 15 9.65 1.68 -35.33
N LEU A 16 9.23 2.95 -35.38
CA LEU A 16 9.99 4.05 -34.74
C LEU A 16 10.02 3.91 -33.22
N LEU A 17 8.89 3.55 -32.60
CA LEU A 17 8.82 3.34 -31.16
C LEU A 17 9.62 2.12 -30.70
N LEU A 18 9.58 1.01 -31.44
CA LEU A 18 10.41 -0.17 -31.17
C LEU A 18 11.91 0.15 -31.34
N THR A 19 12.28 0.95 -32.33
CA THR A 19 13.66 1.40 -32.55
C THR A 19 14.16 2.26 -31.38
N GLU A 20 13.35 3.21 -30.91
CA GLU A 20 13.71 4.06 -29.77
C GLU A 20 13.74 3.29 -28.44
N LEU A 21 12.83 2.33 -28.25
CA LEU A 21 12.88 1.44 -27.08
C LEU A 21 14.14 0.59 -27.09
N SER A 22 14.48 0.00 -28.23
CA SER A 22 15.67 -0.83 -28.38
C SER A 22 16.94 -0.02 -28.08
N ARG A 23 17.06 1.19 -28.62
CA ARG A 23 18.20 2.09 -28.33
C ARG A 23 18.34 2.44 -26.86
N ARG A 24 17.24 2.68 -26.15
CA ARG A 24 17.27 3.07 -24.73
C ARG A 24 17.45 1.91 -23.77
N THR A 25 17.03 0.71 -24.16
CA THR A 25 17.06 -0.48 -23.29
C THR A 25 18.16 -1.47 -23.64
N GLY A 26 18.78 -1.33 -24.82
CA GLY A 26 19.82 -2.22 -25.34
C GLY A 26 19.30 -3.60 -25.79
N VAL A 27 17.98 -3.80 -25.82
CA VAL A 27 17.34 -5.08 -26.15
C VAL A 27 16.91 -5.07 -27.62
N ASP A 28 17.16 -6.18 -28.32
CA ASP A 28 16.88 -6.31 -29.75
C ASP A 28 15.37 -6.30 -30.06
N GLN A 29 15.01 -5.69 -31.20
CA GLN A 29 13.63 -5.50 -31.63
C GLN A 29 12.86 -6.83 -31.75
N SER A 30 13.50 -7.91 -32.20
CA SER A 30 12.88 -9.24 -32.36
C SER A 30 12.42 -9.86 -31.02
N SER A 31 13.11 -9.51 -29.93
CA SER A 31 12.77 -9.99 -28.59
C SER A 31 11.50 -9.32 -28.06
N PHE A 32 11.31 -8.03 -28.36
CA PHE A 32 10.09 -7.31 -28.01
C PHE A 32 8.88 -7.81 -28.81
N GLU A 33 9.04 -8.05 -30.11
CA GLU A 33 7.97 -8.59 -30.96
C GLU A 33 7.51 -9.98 -30.49
N SER A 34 8.45 -10.84 -30.08
CA SER A 34 8.16 -12.15 -29.50
C SER A 34 7.38 -12.06 -28.18
N LEU A 35 7.71 -11.10 -27.32
CA LEU A 35 7.00 -10.87 -26.06
C LEU A 35 5.58 -10.35 -26.30
N MET A 36 5.37 -9.49 -27.29
CA MET A 36 4.04 -9.01 -27.63
C MET A 36 3.18 -10.11 -28.27
N ALA A 37 3.75 -10.95 -29.14
CA ALA A 37 3.04 -12.09 -29.71
C ALA A 37 2.55 -13.09 -28.64
N ARG A 38 3.37 -13.31 -27.59
CA ARG A 38 3.00 -14.13 -26.44
C ARG A 38 1.87 -13.53 -25.59
N HIS A 39 1.72 -12.20 -25.59
CA HIS A 39 0.60 -11.52 -24.91
C HIS A 39 -0.65 -11.42 -25.78
N ALA A 40 -0.53 -11.49 -27.10
CA ALA A 40 -1.65 -11.43 -28.04
C ALA A 40 -2.40 -12.76 -28.21
N SER A 41 -1.85 -13.89 -27.77
CA SER A 41 -2.55 -15.18 -27.73
C SER A 41 -2.83 -15.62 -26.30
N PRO A 42 -4.07 -15.44 -25.79
CA PRO A 42 -4.42 -15.87 -24.43
C PRO A 42 -5.07 -17.26 -24.45
N GLU A 43 -4.59 -18.24 -25.21
CA GLU A 43 -5.07 -19.62 -25.11
C GLU A 43 -3.95 -20.63 -25.38
N SER A 44 -3.26 -21.05 -24.31
CA SER A 44 -2.78 -22.42 -24.11
C SER A 44 -1.78 -22.46 -22.95
N ALA A 45 -2.28 -22.75 -21.75
CA ALA A 45 -1.51 -23.43 -20.70
C ALA A 45 -2.47 -24.12 -19.71
N GLY A 46 -3.49 -24.81 -20.24
CA GLY A 46 -4.26 -25.81 -19.49
C GLY A 46 -3.71 -27.20 -19.78
N ARG A 47 -2.79 -27.70 -18.97
CA ARG A 47 -2.44 -29.14 -18.96
C ARG A 47 -1.71 -29.54 -17.66
N SER A 48 -2.45 -30.20 -16.76
CA SER A 48 -2.05 -31.45 -16.08
C SER A 48 -3.20 -31.94 -15.18
N VAL A 49 -3.97 -32.94 -15.62
CA VAL A 49 -4.04 -34.35 -15.11
C VAL A 49 -4.32 -34.45 -13.60
N SER A 50 -5.55 -34.76 -13.18
CA SER A 50 -6.17 -36.10 -12.99
C SER A 50 -6.01 -36.59 -11.55
N ASP A 51 -7.09 -36.68 -10.77
CA ASP A 51 -7.60 -37.97 -10.26
C ASP A 51 -9.03 -37.87 -9.68
N GLU A 52 -9.72 -38.97 -9.88
CA GLU A 52 -11.12 -39.37 -9.70
C GLU A 52 -11.47 -39.70 -8.24
N SER A 53 -12.66 -39.29 -7.77
CA SER A 53 -13.60 -40.18 -7.04
C SER A 53 -14.86 -39.45 -6.57
N ALA A 54 -15.98 -40.11 -6.83
CA ALA A 54 -17.37 -39.67 -6.72
C ALA A 54 -18.03 -40.04 -5.33
N PRO A 55 -19.32 -39.67 -5.07
CA PRO A 55 -19.99 -39.31 -3.78
C PRO A 55 -20.75 -40.50 -3.09
N PRO A 56 -21.78 -40.41 -2.17
CA PRO A 56 -22.62 -39.29 -1.58
C PRO A 56 -22.94 -39.50 -0.05
N PRO A 57 -24.05 -39.04 0.63
CA PRO A 57 -25.17 -38.14 0.26
C PRO A 57 -25.62 -37.03 1.28
N MET A 58 -26.46 -36.15 0.73
CA MET A 58 -27.48 -35.23 1.30
C MET A 58 -27.67 -35.07 2.82
N VAL A 59 -27.65 -33.81 3.28
CA VAL A 59 -28.73 -33.23 4.09
C VAL A 59 -28.99 -31.78 3.67
N GLU A 60 -30.26 -31.52 3.39
CA GLU A 60 -30.86 -30.24 3.03
C GLU A 60 -31.27 -29.53 4.33
N ALA A 61 -30.81 -28.29 4.55
CA ALA A 61 -31.37 -27.39 5.55
C ALA A 61 -31.26 -25.93 5.08
N ALA A 62 -32.42 -25.29 5.01
CA ALA A 62 -32.69 -23.94 4.54
C ALA A 62 -32.16 -22.84 5.51
N PRO A 63 -32.25 -21.54 5.15
CA PRO A 63 -31.28 -20.53 5.51
C PRO A 63 -31.48 -19.97 6.92
N VAL A 64 -30.42 -19.97 7.71
CA VAL A 64 -30.36 -19.18 8.95
C VAL A 64 -29.71 -17.86 8.58
N VAL A 65 -30.49 -16.77 8.61
CA VAL A 65 -30.00 -15.39 8.60
C VAL A 65 -29.23 -15.21 9.91
N GLY A 66 -27.94 -15.55 9.86
CA GLY A 66 -27.00 -15.49 10.96
C GLY A 66 -25.92 -14.47 10.63
N GLU A 67 -25.98 -13.37 11.36
CA GLU A 67 -24.94 -12.37 11.60
C GLU A 67 -23.54 -12.77 11.14
N ALA A 68 -22.99 -12.01 10.18
CA ALA A 68 -21.70 -12.27 9.58
C ALA A 68 -20.59 -12.38 10.65
N PRO A 69 -19.95 -13.55 10.82
CA PRO A 69 -18.65 -13.59 11.47
C PRO A 69 -17.69 -12.92 10.49
N ARG A 70 -17.04 -11.84 10.94
CA ARG A 70 -15.82 -11.31 10.31
C ARG A 70 -14.71 -12.33 10.50
N GLY A 71 -14.81 -13.46 9.81
CA GLY A 71 -13.79 -14.50 9.70
C GLY A 71 -13.06 -14.30 8.38
N GLY A 72 -11.75 -14.09 8.47
CA GLY A 72 -10.89 -13.72 7.37
C GLY A 72 -11.09 -14.56 6.12
N ALA A 73 -11.53 -13.91 5.05
CA ALA A 73 -11.24 -14.40 3.72
C ALA A 73 -9.71 -14.48 3.56
N PRO A 74 -9.16 -15.53 2.93
CA PRO A 74 -7.75 -15.55 2.59
C PRO A 74 -7.51 -14.32 1.73
N ALA A 75 -6.69 -13.40 2.22
CA ALA A 75 -6.40 -12.16 1.53
C ALA A 75 -5.84 -12.50 0.15
N ALA A 76 -6.70 -12.45 -0.88
CA ALA A 76 -6.30 -12.36 -2.27
C ALA A 76 -5.20 -11.31 -2.31
N ARG A 77 -3.96 -11.72 -2.62
CA ARG A 77 -2.70 -10.97 -2.47
C ARG A 77 -2.91 -9.47 -2.62
N GLY A 78 -3.31 -8.83 -1.52
CA GLY A 78 -3.78 -7.46 -1.54
C GLY A 78 -2.58 -6.57 -1.82
N THR A 79 -2.77 -5.57 -2.68
CA THR A 79 -1.78 -4.51 -2.84
C THR A 79 -1.54 -3.88 -1.46
N LEU A 80 -0.31 -3.98 -0.94
CA LEU A 80 0.04 -3.34 0.33
C LEU A 80 -0.24 -1.84 0.24
N GLY A 81 -0.90 -1.29 1.26
CA GLY A 81 -0.99 0.16 1.47
C GLY A 81 0.40 0.78 1.67
N LEU A 82 0.52 2.08 1.46
CA LEU A 82 1.81 2.79 1.55
C LEU A 82 2.46 2.64 2.94
N MET A 83 1.66 2.67 4.02
CA MET A 83 2.19 2.49 5.37
C MET A 83 2.73 1.07 5.58
N ALA A 84 2.01 0.04 5.11
CA ALA A 84 2.48 -1.34 5.13
C ALA A 84 3.79 -1.51 4.35
N ARG A 85 3.97 -0.80 3.23
CA ARG A 85 5.22 -0.79 2.45
C ARG A 85 6.36 -0.11 3.19
N ALA A 86 6.10 1.03 3.85
CA ALA A 86 7.09 1.70 4.68
C ALA A 86 7.55 0.79 5.82
N LEU A 87 6.61 0.15 6.51
CA LEU A 87 6.89 -0.84 7.55
C LEU A 87 7.68 -2.03 7.00
N GLN A 88 7.30 -2.57 5.84
CA GLN A 88 8.05 -3.63 5.17
C GLN A 88 9.51 -3.23 4.92
N LEU A 89 9.77 -2.02 4.41
CA LEU A 89 11.14 -1.53 4.21
C LEU A 89 11.93 -1.47 5.51
N LEU A 90 11.34 -0.97 6.58
CA LEU A 90 12.00 -0.87 7.89
C LEU A 90 12.30 -2.23 8.51
N VAL A 91 11.45 -3.23 8.28
CA VAL A 91 11.72 -4.61 8.73
C VAL A 91 12.87 -5.22 7.95
N HIS A 92 12.90 -5.05 6.63
CA HIS A 92 13.98 -5.60 5.78
C HIS A 92 15.31 -4.87 5.94
N GLU A 93 15.26 -3.56 6.20
CA GLU A 93 16.42 -2.70 6.28
C GLU A 93 16.29 -1.74 7.48
N PRO A 94 16.52 -2.24 8.71
CA PRO A 94 16.38 -1.47 9.95
C PRO A 94 17.17 -0.16 9.99
N GLY A 95 18.29 -0.08 9.28
CA GLY A 95 19.13 1.12 9.20
C GLY A 95 18.44 2.31 8.53
N LEU A 96 17.38 2.10 7.74
CA LEU A 96 16.61 3.19 7.13
C LEU A 96 15.89 4.07 8.17
N VAL A 97 15.80 3.62 9.44
CA VAL A 97 15.26 4.42 10.53
C VAL A 97 15.98 5.76 10.70
N GLU A 98 17.27 5.85 10.37
CA GLU A 98 18.08 7.07 10.49
C GLU A 98 17.61 8.18 9.53
N ARG A 99 16.84 7.84 8.50
CA ARG A 99 16.26 8.80 7.56
C ARG A 99 14.93 9.37 8.05
N LEU A 100 14.32 8.75 9.05
CA LEU A 100 12.99 9.13 9.50
C LEU A 100 13.04 10.36 10.41
N PRO A 101 12.03 11.25 10.33
CA PRO A 101 11.89 12.37 11.25
C PRO A 101 11.91 11.93 12.73
N ASP A 102 12.38 12.80 13.61
CA ASP A 102 12.43 12.53 15.06
C ASP A 102 11.08 12.54 15.74
N ASN A 103 10.12 13.27 15.18
CA ASN A 103 8.74 13.22 15.61
C ASN A 103 7.96 12.10 14.90
N ASP A 104 6.93 11.61 15.57
CA ASP A 104 5.99 10.63 15.00
C ASP A 104 4.95 11.29 14.07
N ASP A 105 5.17 12.55 13.68
CA ASP A 105 4.15 13.38 13.05
C ASP A 105 3.78 12.95 11.62
N TRP A 106 4.59 12.09 11.03
CA TRP A 106 4.36 11.53 9.70
C TRP A 106 3.50 10.26 9.74
N CYS A 107 3.19 9.69 10.90
CA CYS A 107 2.37 8.49 11.04
C CYS A 107 0.94 8.81 11.52
N SER A 108 -0.07 8.31 10.80
CA SER A 108 -1.48 8.40 11.22
C SER A 108 -1.78 7.58 12.47
N HIS A 109 -2.75 8.00 13.29
CA HIS A 109 -3.08 7.31 14.55
C HIS A 109 -4.19 6.24 14.40
N GLU A 110 -4.92 6.28 13.29
CA GLU A 110 -6.13 5.47 13.08
C GLU A 110 -5.86 4.10 12.45
N ASP A 111 -4.75 3.94 11.71
CA ASP A 111 -4.40 2.71 11.00
C ASP A 111 -3.54 1.78 11.88
N GLY A 112 -3.85 0.47 11.86
CA GLY A 112 -3.09 -0.57 12.56
C GLY A 112 -1.63 -0.64 12.10
N ASP A 113 -1.38 -0.56 10.79
CA ASP A 113 0.00 -0.58 10.27
C ASP A 113 0.76 0.69 10.68
N ALA A 114 0.08 1.83 10.84
CA ALA A 114 0.70 3.08 11.29
C ALA A 114 1.05 3.05 12.79
N ARG A 115 0.21 2.41 13.62
CA ARG A 115 0.51 2.16 15.04
C ARG A 115 1.75 1.29 15.18
N LEU A 116 1.76 0.16 14.47
CA LEU A 116 2.88 -0.78 14.46
C LEU A 116 4.16 -0.14 13.92
N CYS A 117 4.06 0.70 12.89
CA CYS A 117 5.20 1.44 12.35
C CYS A 117 5.86 2.36 13.39
N ARG A 118 5.09 3.12 14.17
CA ARG A 118 5.65 3.95 15.27
C ARG A 118 6.37 3.13 16.31
N GLU A 119 5.80 1.98 16.69
CA GLU A 119 6.42 1.10 17.67
C GLU A 119 7.75 0.54 17.16
N VAL A 120 7.77 0.02 15.93
CA VAL A 120 8.99 -0.43 15.27
C VAL A 120 10.03 0.70 15.22
N VAL A 121 9.65 1.90 14.76
CA VAL A 121 10.57 3.04 14.67
C VAL A 121 11.14 3.42 16.04
N ARG A 122 10.33 3.41 17.10
CA ARG A 122 10.80 3.66 18.47
C ARG A 122 11.84 2.62 18.91
N LEU A 123 11.59 1.35 18.64
CA LEU A 123 12.53 0.27 18.97
C LEU A 123 13.83 0.40 18.17
N LEU A 124 13.73 0.66 16.87
CA LEU A 124 14.89 0.86 16.00
C LEU A 124 15.74 2.06 16.47
N LYS A 125 15.11 3.21 16.78
CA LYS A 125 15.80 4.40 17.31
C LYS A 125 16.41 4.20 18.69
N ALA A 126 15.89 3.29 19.50
CA ALA A 126 16.52 2.88 20.77
C ALA A 126 17.85 2.13 20.56
N GLY A 127 18.23 1.80 19.31
CA GLY A 127 19.56 1.33 18.94
C GLY A 127 19.88 -0.14 19.23
N ARG A 128 19.00 -0.84 19.98
CA ARG A 128 19.14 -2.26 20.33
C ARG A 128 18.57 -3.24 19.29
N TYR A 129 17.81 -2.73 18.31
CA TYR A 129 17.11 -3.54 17.32
C TYR A 129 17.71 -3.27 15.94
N ARG A 130 18.83 -3.94 15.62
CA ARG A 130 19.62 -3.68 14.40
C ARG A 130 19.39 -4.69 13.27
N SER A 131 18.58 -5.71 13.50
CA SER A 131 18.29 -6.74 12.50
C SER A 131 16.81 -7.11 12.50
N ALA A 132 16.32 -7.53 11.34
CA ALA A 132 14.95 -8.01 11.16
C ALA A 132 14.61 -9.13 12.16
N GLN A 133 15.55 -10.05 12.42
CA GLN A 133 15.37 -11.17 13.33
C GLN A 133 15.15 -10.71 14.78
N VAL A 134 15.95 -9.74 15.25
CA VAL A 134 15.82 -9.20 16.61
C VAL A 134 14.51 -8.44 16.75
N LEU A 135 14.10 -7.72 15.72
CA LEU A 135 12.80 -7.05 15.69
C LEU A 135 11.65 -8.07 15.75
N LEU A 136 11.66 -9.09 14.89
CA LEU A 136 10.60 -10.12 14.87
C LEU A 136 10.53 -10.92 16.17
N ALA A 137 11.68 -11.22 16.79
CA ALA A 137 11.72 -11.91 18.08
C ALA A 137 11.06 -11.10 19.21
N HIS A 138 11.14 -9.76 19.15
CA HIS A 138 10.49 -8.89 20.13
C HIS A 138 8.97 -9.02 20.13
N PHE A 139 8.39 -9.19 18.96
CA PHE A 139 6.94 -9.30 18.76
C PHE A 139 6.46 -10.76 18.71
N HIS A 140 7.29 -11.73 19.11
CA HIS A 140 6.93 -13.14 18.99
C HIS A 140 5.67 -13.49 19.81
N GLY A 141 4.70 -14.15 19.18
CA GLY A 141 3.45 -14.55 19.81
C GLY A 141 2.39 -13.44 19.93
N THR A 142 2.60 -12.30 19.25
CA THR A 142 1.67 -11.18 19.18
C THR A 142 1.06 -11.04 17.77
N PRO A 143 -0.15 -10.47 17.62
CA PRO A 143 -0.72 -10.20 16.30
C PRO A 143 0.15 -9.23 15.47
N GLU A 144 0.83 -8.30 16.13
CA GLU A 144 1.83 -7.41 15.51
C GLU A 144 2.99 -8.21 14.92
N GLY A 145 3.49 -9.22 15.63
CA GLY A 145 4.55 -10.09 15.17
C GLY A 145 4.15 -10.94 13.98
N GLU A 146 2.92 -11.46 13.96
CA GLU A 146 2.37 -12.16 12.79
C GLU A 146 2.30 -11.25 11.57
N ARG A 147 1.86 -9.99 11.76
CA ARG A 147 1.82 -8.98 10.72
C ARG A 147 3.22 -8.64 10.20
N LEU A 148 4.20 -8.41 11.08
CA LEU A 148 5.59 -8.15 10.69
C LEU A 148 6.20 -9.34 9.95
N ALA A 149 5.94 -10.56 10.39
CA ALA A 149 6.40 -11.78 9.72
C ALA A 149 5.78 -11.93 8.33
N GLU A 150 4.51 -11.56 8.16
CA GLU A 150 3.85 -11.53 6.86
C GLU A 150 4.53 -10.54 5.91
N LEU A 151 4.85 -9.34 6.39
CA LEU A 151 5.55 -8.32 5.61
C LEU A 151 6.97 -8.76 5.25
N ALA A 152 7.71 -9.35 6.20
CA ALA A 152 9.08 -9.84 6.01
C ALA A 152 9.21 -11.01 5.02
N ARG A 153 8.15 -11.82 4.87
CA ARG A 153 8.11 -12.92 3.90
C ARG A 153 7.97 -12.44 2.45
N ARG A 154 7.45 -11.23 2.24
CA ARG A 154 7.25 -10.65 0.91
C ARG A 154 8.50 -9.90 0.50
N GLU A 155 8.97 -10.08 -0.72
CA GLU A 155 10.07 -9.28 -1.25
C GLU A 155 9.63 -7.81 -1.42
N PRO A 156 10.40 -6.82 -0.93
CA PRO A 156 10.10 -5.42 -1.19
C PRO A 156 10.18 -5.12 -2.68
N LEU A 157 9.13 -4.52 -3.24
CA LEU A 157 9.09 -4.12 -4.66
C LEU A 157 10.13 -3.04 -5.01
N VAL A 158 10.61 -2.30 -4.00
CA VAL A 158 11.57 -1.22 -4.18
C VAL A 158 13.00 -1.79 -4.24
N PRO A 159 13.74 -1.55 -5.33
CA PRO A 159 15.15 -1.96 -5.45
C PRO A 159 16.01 -1.36 -4.34
N LYS A 160 16.99 -2.13 -3.83
CA LYS A 160 17.83 -1.74 -2.68
C LYS A 160 18.38 -0.31 -2.77
N GLY A 161 18.92 0.09 -3.93
CA GLY A 161 19.48 1.42 -4.13
C GLY A 161 18.48 2.59 -4.09
N LEU A 162 17.17 2.32 -4.14
CA LEU A 162 16.11 3.34 -4.16
C LEU A 162 15.28 3.37 -2.87
N ARG A 163 15.50 2.43 -1.94
CA ARG A 163 14.67 2.29 -0.73
C ARG A 163 14.65 3.52 0.15
N GLY A 164 15.81 4.15 0.35
CA GLY A 164 15.92 5.39 1.12
C GLY A 164 15.09 6.52 0.49
N THR A 165 15.23 6.73 -0.81
CA THR A 165 14.49 7.77 -1.55
C THR A 165 12.98 7.52 -1.55
N GLU A 166 12.56 6.26 -1.75
CA GLU A 166 11.13 5.91 -1.68
C GLU A 166 10.55 6.11 -0.29
N LEU A 167 11.30 5.75 0.76
CA LEU A 167 10.88 6.00 2.13
C LEU A 167 10.69 7.50 2.39
N ASP A 168 11.63 8.34 1.95
CA ASP A 168 11.52 9.79 2.08
C ASP A 168 10.28 10.33 1.34
N ASN A 169 10.03 9.83 0.12
CA ASN A 169 8.86 10.21 -0.67
C ASN A 169 7.55 9.86 0.05
N TRP A 170 7.48 8.67 0.66
CA TRP A 170 6.30 8.25 1.42
C TRP A 170 6.13 9.07 2.69
N VAL A 171 7.21 9.36 3.42
CA VAL A 171 7.17 10.24 4.60
C VAL A 171 6.65 11.63 4.22
N ALA A 172 7.19 12.22 3.15
CA ALA A 172 6.73 13.52 2.65
C ALA A 172 5.24 13.49 2.24
N TYR A 173 4.82 12.41 1.59
CA TYR A 173 3.41 12.18 1.24
C TYR A 173 2.53 12.11 2.50
N PHE A 174 2.90 11.32 3.51
CA PHE A 174 2.11 11.19 4.73
C PHE A 174 2.00 12.51 5.50
N GLN A 175 3.10 13.26 5.61
CA GLN A 175 3.10 14.57 6.24
C GLN A 175 2.18 15.55 5.50
N ARG A 176 2.25 15.59 4.16
CA ARG A 176 1.37 16.44 3.35
C ARG A 176 -0.10 16.06 3.52
N HIS A 177 -0.40 14.76 3.44
CA HIS A 177 -1.76 14.26 3.60
C HIS A 177 -2.31 14.58 4.99
N ARG A 178 -1.51 14.42 6.05
CA ARG A 178 -1.92 14.76 7.42
C ARG A 178 -2.17 16.25 7.58
N ARG A 179 -1.28 17.11 7.05
CA ARG A 179 -1.45 18.58 7.09
C ARG A 179 -2.68 19.06 6.33
N GLN A 180 -3.12 18.34 5.30
CA GLN A 180 -4.37 18.66 4.58
C GLN A 180 -5.61 18.14 5.32
N ARG A 181 -5.47 17.00 6.01
CA ARG A 181 -6.58 16.40 6.75
C ARG A 181 -6.87 17.13 8.06
N SER A 182 -5.87 17.70 8.75
CA SER A 182 -6.13 18.42 10.01
C SER A 182 -7.02 19.66 9.88
N PRO A 183 -6.86 20.55 8.87
CA PRO A 183 -7.80 21.64 8.63
C PRO A 183 -9.19 21.15 8.19
N GLN A 184 -9.26 20.07 7.41
CA GLN A 184 -10.54 19.47 7.01
C GLN A 184 -11.29 18.89 8.20
N GLU A 185 -10.62 18.15 9.08
CA GLU A 185 -11.21 17.59 10.30
C GLU A 185 -11.67 18.69 11.26
N GLU A 186 -10.91 19.77 11.41
CA GLU A 186 -11.30 20.94 12.22
C GLU A 186 -12.55 21.62 11.63
N TYR A 187 -12.59 21.81 10.31
CA TYR A 187 -13.74 22.37 9.60
C TYR A 187 -14.99 21.50 9.76
N ASP A 188 -14.87 20.19 9.55
CA ASP A 188 -15.98 19.24 9.68
C ASP A 188 -16.49 19.17 11.13
N ALA A 189 -15.61 19.24 12.13
CA ALA A 189 -15.99 19.28 13.54
C ALA A 189 -16.78 20.55 13.89
N LEU A 190 -16.34 21.72 13.40
CA LEU A 190 -17.06 22.98 13.60
C LEU A 190 -18.42 23.00 12.88
N LEU A 191 -18.47 22.46 11.65
CA LEU A 191 -19.72 22.28 10.93
C LEU A 191 -20.69 21.35 11.66
N ALA A 192 -20.21 20.22 12.17
CA ALA A 192 -21.03 19.27 12.90
C ALA A 192 -21.68 19.94 14.12
N ARG A 193 -20.92 20.75 14.88
CA ARG A 193 -21.43 21.53 16.02
C ARG A 193 -22.46 22.58 15.62
N SER A 194 -22.27 23.27 14.48
CA SER A 194 -23.31 24.19 13.97
C SER A 194 -24.59 23.47 13.57
N ARG A 195 -24.49 22.25 13.05
CA ARG A 195 -25.63 21.43 12.59
C ARG A 195 -26.40 20.82 13.75
N THR A 196 -25.72 20.49 14.86
CA THR A 196 -26.38 20.03 16.09
C THR A 196 -27.07 21.16 16.88
N GLY A 197 -27.06 22.39 16.37
CA GLY A 197 -27.77 23.53 16.95
C GLY A 197 -26.97 24.28 18.01
N GLU A 198 -25.70 23.95 18.21
CA GLU A 198 -24.82 24.74 19.07
C GLU A 198 -24.52 26.09 18.43
N ARG A 199 -24.64 27.17 19.22
CA ARG A 199 -24.22 28.50 18.77
C ARG A 199 -22.70 28.58 18.77
N LEU A 200 -22.11 28.46 17.59
CA LEU A 200 -20.70 28.81 17.38
C LEU A 200 -20.45 30.26 17.83
N SER A 201 -19.44 30.45 18.67
CA SER A 201 -18.92 31.73 19.10
C SER A 201 -18.40 32.56 17.90
N GLN A 202 -18.19 33.86 18.10
CA GLN A 202 -17.59 34.71 17.06
C GLN A 202 -16.21 34.20 16.63
N GLN A 203 -15.40 33.70 17.56
CA GLN A 203 -14.08 33.12 17.27
C GLN A 203 -14.18 31.85 16.42
N GLU A 204 -15.11 30.94 16.75
CA GLU A 204 -15.31 29.72 15.97
C GLU A 204 -15.84 30.00 14.55
N ARG A 205 -16.69 31.02 14.39
CA ARG A 205 -17.16 31.46 13.06
C ARG A 205 -16.04 32.10 12.23
N GLN A 206 -15.19 32.89 12.88
CA GLN A 206 -14.00 33.47 12.25
C GLN A 206 -13.07 32.35 11.77
N ARG A 207 -12.78 31.38 12.64
CA ARG A 207 -11.95 30.20 12.35
C ARG A 207 -12.53 29.35 11.22
N LEU A 208 -13.84 29.11 11.19
CA LEU A 208 -14.50 28.39 10.11
C LEU A 208 -14.29 29.06 8.74
N ASN A 209 -14.39 30.40 8.68
CA ASN A 209 -14.16 31.16 7.46
C ASN A 209 -12.68 31.12 7.03
N GLU A 210 -11.75 31.19 7.97
CA GLU A 210 -10.31 31.04 7.71
C GLU A 210 -10.00 29.65 7.13
N LEU A 211 -10.48 28.58 7.76
CA LEU A 211 -10.32 27.21 7.27
C LEU A 211 -10.93 27.03 5.87
N LEU A 212 -12.07 27.65 5.59
CA LEU A 212 -12.70 27.59 4.26
C LEU A 212 -11.88 28.30 3.17
N MET A 213 -11.13 29.36 3.52
CA MET A 213 -10.18 30.00 2.61
C MET A 213 -8.91 29.16 2.43
N GLU A 214 -8.38 28.60 3.52
CA GLU A 214 -7.21 27.70 3.50
C GLU A 214 -7.46 26.42 2.67
N LEU A 215 -8.68 25.88 2.70
CA LEU A 215 -9.05 24.67 1.95
C LEU A 215 -9.37 24.92 0.47
N LYS A 216 -9.56 26.18 0.06
CA LYS A 216 -9.85 26.58 -1.33
C LYS A 216 -8.63 27.05 -2.12
N GLY A 217 -7.55 27.42 -1.43
CA GLY A 217 -6.27 27.83 -2.03
C GLY A 217 -5.38 26.65 -2.37
#